data_AF-A0A645GIJ9-F1
#
_entry.id   AF-A0A645GIJ9-F1
#
_cell.length_a   1.000
_cell.length_b   1.000
_cell.length_c   1.000
_cell.angle_alpha   90.00
_cell.angle_beta   90.00
_cell.angle_gamma   90.00
#
_symmetry.space_group_name_H-M   'P 1'
#
loop_
_entity.id
_entity.type
_entity.pdbx_description
1 polymer ?
#
loop_
_entity_poly.entity_id
_entity_poly.type
_entity_poly.pdbx_seq_one_letter_code
_entity_poly.pdbx_strand_id
1 'polypeptide(L)'
;MEYITSAKAIGLKPINIIMKHISPNIMAPFMVQITLALSGAILTEASMSFLGLGIQPPNPSWGSMLNASRSYMELAPWTAIFPAVFIICTILSFNILGDSLRDILDPKLKL
;
A
#
# COMPACT_ATOMS: atom_id res chain seq x y z
N MET A 1 8.19 -26.81 -9.10
CA MET A 1 9.12 -27.60 -8.27
C MET A 1 10.32 -28.12 -9.05
N GLU A 2 10.23 -28.39 -10.37
CA GLU A 2 11.37 -28.87 -11.17
C GLU A 2 12.59 -27.93 -11.22
N TYR A 3 12.39 -26.61 -11.21
CA TYR A 3 13.50 -25.64 -11.29
C TYR A 3 14.49 -25.73 -10.12
N ILE A 4 14.02 -26.11 -8.93
CA ILE A 4 14.88 -26.22 -7.73
C ILE A 4 15.67 -27.53 -7.77
N THR A 5 15.08 -28.60 -8.30
CA THR A 5 15.71 -29.92 -8.42
C THR A 5 16.81 -29.90 -9.49
N SER A 6 16.56 -29.29 -10.65
CA SER A 6 17.55 -29.17 -11.73
C SER A 6 18.71 -28.23 -11.38
N ALA A 7 18.45 -27.15 -10.64
CA ALA A 7 19.52 -26.22 -10.23
C ALA A 7 20.44 -26.81 -9.13
N LYS A 8 19.93 -27.71 -8.29
CA LYS A 8 20.75 -28.51 -7.37
C LYS A 8 21.61 -29.55 -8.11
N ALA A 9 21.12 -30.14 -9.20
CA ALA A 9 21.87 -31.12 -10.00
C ALA A 9 23.10 -30.51 -10.71
N ILE A 10 23.12 -29.20 -10.94
CA ILE A 10 24.24 -28.46 -11.56
C ILE A 10 25.22 -27.90 -10.50
N GLY A 11 24.95 -28.08 -9.20
CA GLY A 11 25.87 -27.65 -8.13
C GLY A 11 25.86 -26.14 -7.81
N LEU A 12 24.83 -25.40 -8.23
CA LEU A 12 24.70 -23.99 -7.87
C LEU A 12 24.33 -23.82 -6.38
N LYS A 13 24.98 -22.86 -5.71
CA LYS A 13 24.63 -22.47 -4.35
C LYS A 13 23.16 -21.99 -4.29
N PRO A 14 22.38 -22.38 -3.27
CA PRO A 14 20.97 -21.99 -3.12
C PRO A 14 20.74 -20.48 -3.21
N ILE A 15 21.69 -19.69 -2.69
CA ILE A 15 21.62 -18.22 -2.70
C ILE A 15 21.66 -17.63 -4.11
N ASN A 16 22.39 -18.25 -5.05
CA ASN A 16 22.47 -17.79 -6.44
C ASN A 16 21.19 -18.12 -7.21
N ILE A 17 20.54 -19.24 -6.88
CA ILE A 17 19.24 -19.64 -7.45
C ILE A 17 18.16 -18.69 -6.94
N ILE A 18 18.17 -18.38 -5.65
CA ILE A 18 17.23 -17.44 -5.03
C ILE A 18 17.40 -16.05 -5.64
N MET A 19 18.61 -15.49 -5.66
CA MET A 19 18.82 -14.12 -6.16
C MET A 19 18.65 -13.97 -7.68
N LYS A 20 19.02 -14.99 -8.47
CA LYS A 20 19.01 -14.88 -9.94
C LYS A 20 17.72 -15.36 -10.60
N HIS A 21 16.95 -16.25 -9.97
CA HIS A 21 15.77 -16.85 -10.60
C HIS A 21 14.48 -16.63 -9.82
N ILE A 22 14.53 -16.60 -8.48
CA ILE A 22 13.34 -16.46 -7.64
C ILE A 22 13.07 -14.98 -7.31
N SER A 23 14.11 -14.21 -6.97
CA SER A 23 14.03 -12.81 -6.56
C SER A 23 13.32 -11.92 -7.60
N PRO A 24 13.75 -11.85 -8.88
CA PRO A 24 13.07 -10.99 -9.86
C PRO A 24 11.63 -11.43 -10.15
N ASN A 25 11.31 -12.71 -9.95
CA ASN A 25 9.97 -13.26 -10.22
C ASN A 25 8.99 -12.97 -9.07
N ILE A 26 9.47 -12.91 -7.82
CA ILE A 26 8.64 -12.61 -6.63
C ILE A 26 8.62 -11.10 -6.31
N MET A 27 9.68 -10.35 -6.63
CA MET A 27 9.73 -8.90 -6.37
C MET A 27 8.59 -8.14 -7.06
N ALA A 28 8.22 -8.57 -8.26
CA ALA A 28 7.13 -7.99 -9.03
C ALA A 28 5.78 -8.02 -8.26
N PRO A 29 5.20 -9.19 -7.92
CA PRO A 29 3.97 -9.24 -7.14
C PRO A 29 4.14 -8.70 -5.70
N PHE A 30 5.34 -8.73 -5.14
CA PHE A 30 5.61 -8.17 -3.82
C PHE A 30 5.50 -6.65 -3.77
N MET A 31 5.99 -5.94 -4.80
CA MET A 31 5.84 -4.48 -4.90
C MET A 31 4.38 -4.05 -5.03
N VAL A 32 3.59 -4.81 -5.80
CA VAL A 32 2.13 -4.62 -5.88
C VAL A 32 1.50 -4.78 -4.49
N GLN A 33 1.85 -5.86 -3.78
CA GLN A 33 1.31 -6.14 -2.46
C GLN A 33 1.66 -5.05 -1.44
N ILE A 34 2.87 -4.49 -1.49
CA ILE A 34 3.27 -3.35 -0.65
C ILE A 34 2.38 -2.14 -0.91
N THR A 35 2.07 -1.85 -2.17
CA THR A 35 1.25 -0.69 -2.55
C THR A 35 -0.18 -0.81 -2.01
N LEU A 36 -0.76 -2.00 -2.11
CA LEU A 36 -2.08 -2.30 -1.54
C LEU A 36 -2.06 -2.24 0.00
N ALA A 37 -1.01 -2.81 0.62
CA ALA A 37 -0.85 -2.77 2.07
C ALA A 37 -0.69 -1.33 2.60
N LEU A 38 0.03 -0.47 1.88
CA LEU A 38 0.21 0.94 2.21
C LEU A 38 -1.13 1.69 2.26
N SER A 39 -2.02 1.41 1.31
CA SER A 39 -3.37 1.98 1.29
C SER A 39 -4.16 1.62 2.55
N GLY A 40 -4.09 0.36 2.98
CA GLY A 40 -4.70 -0.09 4.24
C GLY A 40 -4.05 0.53 5.49
N ALA A 41 -2.73 0.70 5.47
CA ALA A 41 -2.00 1.36 6.55
C ALA A 41 -2.42 2.83 6.72
N ILE A 42 -2.57 3.57 5.61
CA ILE A 42 -3.06 4.96 5.62
C ILE A 42 -4.47 5.04 6.22
N LEU A 43 -5.39 4.16 5.79
CA LEU A 43 -6.74 4.14 6.34
C LEU A 43 -6.74 3.84 7.85
N THR A 44 -5.88 2.92 8.28
CA THR A 44 -5.76 2.52 9.68
C THR A 44 -5.19 3.66 10.53
N GLU A 45 -4.12 4.32 10.07
CA GLU A 45 -3.55 5.50 10.73
C GLU A 45 -4.59 6.62 10.82
N ALA A 46 -5.28 6.94 9.72
CA ALA A 46 -6.30 7.98 9.70
C ALA A 46 -7.45 7.67 10.66
N SER A 47 -7.85 6.39 10.77
CA SER A 47 -8.88 5.93 11.72
C SER A 47 -8.41 6.09 13.17
N MET A 48 -7.17 5.72 13.48
CA MET A 48 -6.59 5.91 14.81
C MET A 48 -6.46 7.40 15.15
N SER A 49 -5.96 8.21 14.23
CA SER A 49 -5.89 9.68 14.35
C SER A 49 -7.27 10.31 14.53
N PHE A 50 -8.30 9.80 13.85
CA PHE A 50 -9.69 10.23 14.02
C PHE A 50 -10.28 9.86 15.39
N LEU A 51 -9.84 8.75 15.99
CA LEU A 51 -10.19 8.35 17.35
C LEU A 51 -9.37 9.09 18.42
N GLY A 52 -8.40 9.92 18.03
CA GLY A 52 -7.51 10.64 18.94
C GLY A 52 -6.32 9.83 19.46
N LEU A 53 -6.09 8.64 18.89
CA LEU A 53 -4.96 7.75 19.21
C LEU A 53 -3.75 7.94 18.28
N GLY A 54 -3.82 8.90 17.35
CA GLY A 54 -2.80 9.14 16.35
C GLY A 54 -1.96 10.39 16.62
N ILE A 55 -1.54 11.05 15.55
CA ILE A 55 -0.55 12.13 15.60
C ILE A 55 -1.18 13.36 16.28
N GLN A 56 -0.61 13.75 17.42
CA GLN A 56 -1.03 14.93 18.18
C GLN A 56 -0.56 16.22 17.47
N PRO A 57 -1.30 17.33 17.60
CA PRO A 57 -0.81 18.67 17.23
C PRO A 57 0.57 18.91 17.87
N PRO A 58 1.55 19.55 17.19
CA PRO A 58 1.43 20.49 16.06
C PRO A 58 1.52 19.88 14.66
N ASN A 59 1.79 18.57 14.53
CA ASN A 59 1.97 17.95 13.22
C ASN A 59 0.61 17.70 12.54
N PRO A 60 0.40 18.15 11.29
CA PRO A 60 -0.86 17.96 10.60
C PRO A 60 -1.04 16.49 10.21
N SER A 61 -2.17 15.89 10.60
CA SER A 61 -2.66 14.60 10.12
C SER A 61 -4.09 14.77 9.62
N TRP A 62 -4.43 14.20 8.44
CA TRP A 62 -5.79 14.28 7.91
C TRP A 62 -6.81 13.60 8.84
N GLY A 63 -6.42 12.56 9.56
CA GLY A 63 -7.28 11.91 10.56
C GLY A 63 -7.55 12.80 11.78
N SER A 64 -6.55 13.54 12.28
CA SER A 64 -6.75 14.47 13.39
C SER A 64 -7.53 15.72 12.96
N MET A 65 -7.39 16.15 11.70
CA MET A 65 -8.23 17.21 11.11
C MET A 65 -9.71 16.79 11.06
N LEU A 66 -10.00 15.53 10.71
CA LEU A 66 -11.36 14.99 10.79
C LEU A 66 -11.90 14.94 12.22
N ASN A 67 -11.05 14.62 13.19
CA ASN A 67 -11.44 14.65 14.61
C ASN A 67 -11.82 16.06 15.06
N ALA A 68 -10.97 17.06 14.76
CA ALA A 68 -11.21 18.46 15.10
C ALA A 68 -12.47 19.03 14.42
N SER A 69 -12.78 18.57 13.20
CA SER A 69 -13.95 19.01 12.44
C SER A 69 -15.28 18.63 13.09
N ARG A 70 -15.32 17.64 13.99
CA ARG A 70 -16.55 17.24 14.70
C ARG A 70 -17.19 18.41 15.46
N SER A 71 -16.37 19.25 16.09
CA SER A 71 -16.82 20.42 16.85
C SER A 71 -17.39 21.53 15.96
N TYR A 72 -17.07 21.52 14.68
CA TYR A 72 -17.47 22.54 13.71
C TYR A 72 -18.43 22.00 12.65
N MET A 73 -18.96 20.78 12.81
CA MET A 73 -19.71 20.11 11.75
C MET A 73 -21.05 20.81 11.45
N GLU A 74 -21.68 21.43 12.45
CA GLU A 74 -22.90 22.23 12.28
C GLU A 74 -22.63 23.60 11.65
N LEU A 75 -21.48 24.22 11.96
CA LEU A 75 -21.12 25.58 11.54
C LEU A 75 -20.34 25.62 10.21
N ALA A 76 -19.51 24.61 9.97
CA ALA A 76 -18.51 24.57 8.91
C ALA A 76 -18.24 23.12 8.45
N PRO A 77 -19.22 22.43 7.84
CA PRO A 77 -19.10 21.04 7.41
C PRO A 77 -17.99 20.81 6.37
N TRP A 78 -17.59 21.85 5.63
CA TRP A 78 -16.46 21.80 4.69
C TRP A 78 -15.14 21.41 5.35
N THR A 79 -14.96 21.72 6.64
CA THR A 79 -13.75 21.36 7.40
C THR A 79 -13.51 19.85 7.46
N ALA A 80 -14.57 19.05 7.47
CA ALA A 80 -14.49 17.59 7.41
C ALA A 80 -14.36 17.07 5.97
N ILE A 81 -14.99 17.74 5.00
CA ILE A 81 -15.02 17.28 3.60
C ILE A 81 -13.61 17.28 2.98
N PHE A 82 -12.83 18.35 3.19
CA PHE A 82 -11.48 18.43 2.62
C PHE A 82 -10.57 17.25 3.03
N PRO A 83 -10.29 17.01 4.33
CA PRO A 83 -9.43 15.90 4.73
C PRO A 83 -10.01 14.55 4.33
N ALA A 84 -11.34 14.37 4.33
CA ALA A 84 -11.97 13.14 3.83
C ALA A 84 -11.67 12.89 2.35
N VAL A 85 -11.84 13.91 1.50
CA VAL A 85 -11.57 13.81 0.06
C VAL A 85 -10.09 13.51 -0.19
N PHE A 86 -9.17 14.17 0.51
CA PHE A 86 -7.74 13.91 0.36
C PHE A 86 -7.37 12.46 0.70
N ILE A 87 -7.86 11.92 1.83
CA ILE A 87 -7.64 10.51 2.20
C ILE A 87 -8.16 9.57 1.10
N ILE A 88 -9.39 9.79 0.63
CA ILE A 88 -10.01 8.96 -0.40
C ILE A 88 -9.19 9.03 -1.70
N CYS A 89 -8.85 10.23 -2.16
CA CYS A 89 -8.06 10.41 -3.37
C CYS A 89 -6.68 9.74 -3.28
N THR A 90 -6.00 9.84 -2.13
CA THR A 90 -4.70 9.18 -1.92
C THR A 90 -4.84 7.67 -1.95
N ILE A 91 -5.81 7.10 -1.21
CA ILE A 91 -6.06 5.65 -1.20
C ILE A 91 -6.40 5.15 -2.60
N LEU A 92 -7.27 5.85 -3.33
CA LEU A 92 -7.63 5.48 -4.70
C LEU A 92 -6.42 5.54 -5.63
N SER A 93 -5.60 6.59 -5.54
CA SER A 93 -4.40 6.74 -6.36
C SER A 93 -3.42 5.59 -6.13
N PHE A 94 -3.18 5.18 -4.88
CA PHE A 94 -2.32 4.04 -4.57
C PHE A 94 -2.94 2.72 -5.00
N ASN A 95 -4.24 2.51 -4.85
CA ASN A 95 -4.91 1.30 -5.34
C ASN A 95 -4.80 1.17 -6.86
N ILE A 96 -5.15 2.23 -7.60
CA ILE A 96 -5.06 2.24 -9.08
C ILE A 96 -3.62 2.03 -9.54
N LEU A 97 -2.64 2.66 -8.87
CA LEU A 97 -1.22 2.46 -9.19
C LEU A 97 -0.78 1.02 -8.91
N GLY A 98 -1.22 0.44 -7.80
CA GLY A 98 -0.97 -0.96 -7.46
C GLY A 98 -1.56 -1.92 -8.49
N ASP A 99 -2.82 -1.70 -8.90
CA ASP A 99 -3.49 -2.49 -9.93
C ASP A 99 -2.84 -2.32 -11.30
N SER A 100 -2.47 -1.10 -11.69
CA SER A 100 -1.75 -0.86 -12.95
C SER A 100 -0.38 -1.55 -12.95
N LEU A 101 0.33 -1.51 -11.83
CA LEU A 101 1.60 -2.20 -11.67
C LEU A 101 1.39 -3.72 -11.73
N ARG A 102 0.31 -4.23 -11.13
CA ARG A 102 -0.06 -5.64 -11.20
C ARG A 102 -0.31 -6.08 -12.63
N ASP A 103 -1.08 -5.31 -13.39
CA ASP A 103 -1.44 -5.64 -14.77
C ASP A 103 -0.20 -5.67 -15.69
N ILE A 104 0.77 -4.78 -15.48
CA ILE A 104 2.03 -4.78 -16.24
C ILE A 104 2.91 -5.97 -15.85
N LEU A 105 2.89 -6.36 -14.57
CA LEU A 105 3.76 -7.40 -14.03
C LEU A 105 3.17 -8.80 -14.11
N ASP A 106 1.86 -8.97 -14.35
CA ASP A 106 1.21 -10.27 -14.52
C ASP A 106 1.50 -10.82 -15.94
N PRO A 107 2.40 -11.81 -16.10
CA PRO A 107 2.82 -12.29 -17.41
C PRO A 107 1.76 -13.20 -18.06
N LYS A 108 0.63 -13.46 -17.38
CA LYS A 108 -0.36 -14.46 -17.80
C LYS A 108 -1.28 -14.02 -18.95
N LEU A 109 -1.15 -12.80 -19.47
CA LEU A 109 -1.88 -12.38 -20.68
C LEU A 109 -1.22 -12.79 -22.01
N LYS A 110 -0.06 -13.45 -21.96
CA LYS A 110 0.58 -14.06 -23.15
C LYS A 110 0.55 -15.59 -23.04
N LEU A 111 -0.65 -16.17 -23.14
CA LEU A 111 -0.85 -17.59 -23.43
C LEU A 111 -1.37 -17.73 -24.86
#